data_AF-A0A7S1AF24-F1
#
_entry.id   AF-A0A7S1AF24-F1
#
_cell.length_a   1.000
_cell.length_b   1.000
_cell.length_c   1.000
_cell.angle_alpha   90.00
_cell.angle_beta   90.00
_cell.angle_gamma   90.00
#
_symmetry.space_group_name_H-M   'P 1'
#
loop_
_entity.id
_entity.type
_entity.pdbx_description
1 polymer ?
#
loop_
_entity_poly.entity_id
_entity_poly.type
_entity_poly.pdbx_seq_one_letter_code
_entity_poly.pdbx_strand_id
1 'polypeptide(L)'
;MRFLSIGVCWFVLVVARPSPQDLQRASRVAPRDHVRGQTPSETREKINAALKSGPLRMHLPTPCDEFSLTHLGHLQQTLFSLRSPELFTQDLRAPRHASVKALARELEAEQATAQNHPGVEQALRDGRCAEVALHWAHHVSEETRAKFVDTRLPLLAPRGSAEHGPQLIHQGHFDVVKRLTSQLTCLTGHDAKAVAPGNWTGFPAWPFEAVYNATGYGPYPFWVGGGGPPGPPGPPGPPGPPG
;
A
#
# COMPACT_ATOMS: atom_id res chain seq x y z
N MET A 1 23.73 41.66 30.33
CA MET A 1 23.25 40.36 29.81
C MET A 1 22.10 40.66 28.84
N ARG A 2 22.28 40.39 27.54
CA ARG A 2 21.25 40.59 26.51
C ARG A 2 20.74 39.21 26.10
N PHE A 3 19.47 38.92 26.36
CA PHE A 3 18.80 37.71 25.87
C PHE A 3 18.41 37.93 24.40
N LEU A 4 19.04 37.17 23.50
CA LEU A 4 18.60 37.03 22.11
C LEU A 4 17.41 36.07 22.11
N SER A 5 16.19 36.60 21.97
CA SER A 5 15.02 35.80 21.61
C SER A 5 15.16 35.33 20.18
N ILE A 6 15.46 34.04 19.99
CA ILE A 6 15.35 33.37 18.69
C ILE A 6 13.85 33.23 18.42
N GLY A 7 13.32 34.12 17.57
CA GLY A 7 11.96 34.03 17.08
C GLY A 7 11.77 32.72 16.32
N VAL A 8 10.98 31.80 16.87
CA VAL A 8 10.56 30.59 16.19
C VAL A 8 9.55 31.01 15.11
N CYS A 9 10.01 31.17 13.87
CA CYS A 9 9.13 31.31 12.72
C CYS A 9 8.31 30.01 12.58
N TRP A 10 7.05 30.06 13.02
CA TRP A 10 6.04 29.10 12.59
C TRP A 10 5.80 29.31 11.09
N PHE A 11 6.54 28.59 10.26
CA PHE A 11 6.13 28.39 8.88
C PHE A 11 4.82 27.59 8.92
N VAL A 12 3.70 28.29 8.80
CA VAL A 12 2.43 27.67 8.45
C VAL A 12 2.66 27.05 7.07
N LEU A 13 2.85 25.74 7.03
CA LEU A 13 2.89 24.98 5.79
C LEU A 13 1.49 25.04 5.19
N VAL A 14 1.25 26.04 4.35
CA VAL A 14 0.03 26.15 3.56
C VAL A 14 0.07 25.01 2.54
N VAL A 15 -0.78 24.01 2.74
CA VAL A 15 -1.02 22.96 1.74
C VAL A 15 -1.62 23.62 0.51
N ALA A 16 -0.96 23.47 -0.62
CA ALA A 16 -1.40 24.07 -1.87
C ALA A 16 -2.64 23.37 -2.40
N ARG A 17 -3.65 24.14 -2.81
CA ARG A 17 -4.91 23.62 -3.36
C ARG A 17 -4.65 22.82 -4.65
N PRO A 18 -5.35 21.69 -4.87
CA PRO A 18 -5.15 20.91 -6.09
C PRO A 18 -5.62 21.64 -7.33
N SER A 19 -4.91 21.45 -8.44
CA SER A 19 -5.35 21.96 -9.75
C SER A 19 -6.53 21.15 -10.29
N PRO A 20 -7.28 21.65 -11.29
CA PRO A 20 -8.29 20.85 -11.99
C PRO A 20 -7.74 19.53 -12.56
N GLN A 21 -6.47 19.52 -12.97
CA GLN A 21 -5.80 18.32 -13.47
C GLN A 21 -5.54 17.32 -12.33
N ASP A 22 -5.20 17.80 -11.12
CA ASP A 22 -5.08 16.95 -9.94
C ASP A 22 -6.41 16.28 -9.58
N LEU A 23 -7.50 17.04 -9.57
CA LEU A 23 -8.84 16.50 -9.28
C LEU A 23 -9.29 15.50 -10.35
N GLN A 24 -9.03 15.80 -11.63
CA GLN A 24 -9.31 14.87 -12.73
C GLN A 24 -8.49 13.59 -12.62
N ARG A 25 -7.24 13.68 -12.14
CA ARG A 25 -6.41 12.49 -11.89
C ARG A 25 -6.98 11.67 -10.73
N ALA A 26 -7.34 12.31 -9.62
CA ALA A 26 -7.89 11.64 -8.45
C ALA A 26 -9.20 10.91 -8.75
N SER A 27 -10.09 11.51 -9.56
CA SER A 27 -11.38 10.90 -9.91
C SER A 27 -11.28 9.70 -10.87
N ARG A 28 -10.15 9.51 -11.56
CA ARG A 28 -9.94 8.36 -12.44
C ARG A 28 -9.66 7.11 -11.62
N VAL A 29 -10.57 6.15 -11.68
CA VAL A 29 -10.44 4.84 -11.02
C VAL A 29 -9.50 3.92 -11.80
N ALA A 30 -9.63 3.88 -13.13
CA ALA A 30 -8.83 2.98 -13.96
C ALA A 30 -7.47 3.61 -14.34
N PRO A 31 -6.35 2.87 -14.19
CA PRO A 31 -5.04 3.32 -14.64
C PRO A 31 -4.98 3.39 -16.16
N ARG A 32 -4.15 4.30 -16.69
CA ARG A 32 -3.87 4.41 -18.13
C ARG A 32 -2.84 3.35 -18.57
N ASP A 33 -2.82 3.04 -19.86
CA ASP A 33 -1.95 2.01 -20.43
C ASP A 33 -0.46 2.18 -20.12
N HIS A 34 0.03 3.43 -20.11
CA HIS A 34 1.44 3.73 -19.84
C HIS A 34 1.87 3.49 -18.39
N VAL A 35 0.94 3.20 -17.48
CA VAL A 35 1.21 2.80 -16.08
C VAL A 35 0.59 1.44 -15.74
N ARG A 36 -0.04 0.75 -16.70
CA ARG A 36 -0.71 -0.54 -16.48
C ARG A 36 0.19 -1.68 -16.96
N GLY A 37 0.50 -2.64 -16.08
CA GLY A 37 1.28 -3.83 -16.41
C GLY A 37 0.49 -5.12 -16.26
N GLN A 38 0.98 -6.20 -16.87
CA GLN A 38 0.40 -7.55 -16.75
C GLN A 38 1.07 -8.37 -15.65
N THR A 39 2.24 -7.92 -15.19
CA THR A 39 3.01 -8.53 -14.10
C THR A 39 3.47 -7.46 -13.12
N PRO A 40 3.77 -7.82 -11.85
CA PRO A 40 4.34 -6.90 -10.89
C PRO A 40 5.60 -6.17 -11.40
N SER A 41 6.49 -6.86 -12.11
CA SER A 41 7.71 -6.22 -12.65
C SER A 41 7.40 -5.20 -13.72
N GLU A 42 6.58 -5.57 -14.70
CA GLU A 42 6.16 -4.67 -15.77
C GLU A 42 5.43 -3.44 -15.21
N THR A 43 4.57 -3.63 -14.21
CA THR A 43 3.88 -2.54 -13.52
C THR A 43 4.88 -1.58 -12.87
N ARG A 44 5.87 -2.10 -12.13
CA ARG A 44 6.93 -1.28 -11.51
C ARG A 44 7.73 -0.51 -12.57
N GLU A 45 8.10 -1.15 -13.67
CA GLU A 45 8.85 -0.53 -14.77
C GLU A 45 8.07 0.61 -15.41
N LYS A 46 6.78 0.41 -15.70
CA LYS A 46 5.90 1.42 -16.28
C LYS A 46 5.65 2.60 -15.33
N ILE A 47 5.40 2.33 -14.06
CA ILE A 47 5.28 3.38 -13.04
C ILE A 47 6.59 4.17 -12.95
N ASN A 48 7.74 3.49 -12.86
CA ASN A 48 9.04 4.16 -12.79
C ASN A 48 9.33 4.98 -14.06
N ALA A 49 8.93 4.52 -15.25
CA ALA A 49 9.03 5.31 -16.47
C ALA A 49 8.16 6.58 -16.38
N ALA A 50 6.91 6.47 -15.92
CA ALA A 50 6.04 7.62 -15.72
C ALA A 50 6.57 8.62 -14.67
N LEU A 51 7.23 8.13 -13.60
CA LEU A 51 7.88 8.96 -12.59
C LEU A 51 9.18 9.62 -13.09
N LYS A 52 9.81 9.11 -14.15
CA LYS A 52 11.00 9.72 -14.75
C LYS A 52 10.67 10.76 -15.81
N SER A 53 9.68 10.49 -16.65
CA SER A 53 9.43 11.30 -17.86
C SER A 53 7.96 11.68 -18.09
N GLY A 54 7.04 11.19 -17.26
CA GLY A 54 5.60 11.44 -17.42
C GLY A 54 5.11 12.76 -16.81
N PRO A 55 3.77 12.97 -16.81
CA PRO A 55 3.15 14.17 -16.25
C PRO A 55 3.39 14.37 -14.74
N LEU A 56 3.70 13.29 -14.01
CA LEU A 56 4.00 13.30 -12.58
C LEU A 56 5.49 13.08 -12.31
N ARG A 57 6.35 13.43 -13.27
CA ARG A 57 7.80 13.21 -13.16
C ARG A 57 8.35 13.83 -11.88
N MET A 58 9.24 13.08 -11.23
CA MET A 58 10.10 13.59 -10.18
C MET A 58 11.26 14.35 -10.84
N HIS A 59 11.74 15.41 -10.19
CA HIS A 59 12.89 16.16 -10.72
C HIS A 59 14.20 15.40 -10.54
N LEU A 60 14.38 14.72 -9.40
CA LEU A 60 15.53 13.88 -9.09
C LEU A 60 15.10 12.44 -8.74
N PRO A 61 14.57 11.68 -9.72
CA PRO A 61 14.17 10.29 -9.52
C PRO A 61 15.40 9.44 -9.20
N THR A 62 15.39 8.79 -8.04
CA THR A 62 16.53 8.04 -7.53
C THR A 62 16.14 6.57 -7.30
N PRO A 63 17.01 5.60 -7.65
CA PRO A 63 16.82 4.18 -7.30
C PRO A 63 16.53 3.97 -5.80
N CYS A 64 15.59 3.07 -5.49
CA CYS A 64 15.15 2.84 -4.11
C CYS A 64 16.28 2.38 -3.17
N ASP A 65 17.24 1.62 -3.68
CA ASP A 65 18.36 1.06 -2.93
C ASP A 65 19.40 2.09 -2.49
N GLU A 66 19.38 3.29 -3.05
CA GLU A 66 20.19 4.43 -2.60
C GLU A 66 19.64 5.13 -1.36
N PHE A 67 18.43 4.76 -0.89
CA PHE A 67 17.86 5.30 0.32
C PHE A 67 18.02 4.34 1.50
N SER A 68 18.27 4.91 2.69
CA SER A 68 18.08 4.18 3.94
C SER A 68 16.61 4.17 4.34
N LEU A 69 16.21 3.19 5.14
CA LEU A 69 14.84 3.11 5.67
C LEU A 69 14.45 4.39 6.45
N THR A 70 15.38 4.92 7.26
CA THR A 70 15.17 6.16 8.02
C THR A 70 14.93 7.36 7.11
N HIS A 71 15.71 7.51 6.03
CA HIS A 71 15.53 8.61 5.09
C HIS A 71 14.16 8.53 4.39
N LEU A 72 13.74 7.34 3.97
CA LEU A 72 12.40 7.15 3.40
C LEU A 72 11.29 7.47 4.40
N GLY A 73 11.47 7.15 5.68
CA GLY A 73 10.54 7.52 6.74
C GLY A 73 10.35 9.03 6.86
N HIS A 74 11.46 9.79 6.86
CA HIS A 74 11.40 11.26 6.86
C HIS A 74 10.71 11.80 5.60
N LEU A 75 11.06 11.31 4.41
CA LEU A 75 10.40 11.72 3.16
C LEU A 75 8.90 11.46 3.21
N GLN A 76 8.49 10.29 3.69
CA GLN A 76 7.06 9.98 3.79
C GLN A 76 6.35 10.90 4.78
N GLN A 77 6.94 11.23 5.93
CA GLN A 77 6.35 12.18 6.89
C GLN A 77 6.22 13.59 6.29
N THR A 78 7.23 14.05 5.56
CA THR A 78 7.20 15.32 4.84
C THR A 78 6.06 15.34 3.83
N LEU A 79 6.01 14.35 2.94
CA LEU A 79 4.94 14.26 1.94
C LEU A 79 3.57 14.12 2.61
N PHE A 80 3.45 13.31 3.67
CA PHE A 80 2.20 13.08 4.41
C PHE A 80 1.59 14.37 4.92
N SER A 81 2.43 15.26 5.46
CA SER A 81 2.03 16.57 6.01
C SER A 81 1.63 17.58 4.93
N LEU A 82 2.03 17.33 3.67
CA LEU A 82 1.76 18.19 2.52
C LEU A 82 0.68 17.63 1.58
N ARG A 83 0.04 16.52 1.96
CA ARG A 83 -1.03 15.92 1.17
C ARG A 83 -2.27 16.81 1.17
N SER A 84 -2.97 16.82 0.04
CA SER A 84 -4.25 17.52 -0.09
C SER A 84 -5.41 16.54 0.16
N PRO A 85 -6.26 16.79 1.18
CA PRO A 85 -7.41 15.93 1.47
C PRO A 85 -8.39 15.76 0.30
N GLU A 86 -8.50 16.75 -0.58
CA GLU A 86 -9.35 16.73 -1.77
C GLU A 86 -8.89 15.72 -2.84
N LEU A 87 -7.67 15.20 -2.70
CA LEU A 87 -7.13 14.14 -3.56
C LEU A 87 -7.26 12.75 -2.96
N PHE A 88 -7.85 12.62 -1.77
CA PHE A 88 -8.07 11.32 -1.14
C PHE A 88 -9.21 10.57 -1.81
N THR A 89 -9.00 9.28 -1.97
CA THR A 89 -9.96 8.34 -2.55
C THR A 89 -10.30 7.25 -1.53
N GLN A 90 -11.28 6.41 -1.86
CA GLN A 90 -11.70 5.27 -1.03
C GLN A 90 -11.21 3.92 -1.60
N ASP A 91 -10.36 3.96 -2.63
CA ASP A 91 -9.83 2.76 -3.30
C ASP A 91 -8.42 2.42 -2.80
N LEU A 92 -7.67 1.64 -3.57
CA LEU A 92 -6.29 1.22 -3.27
C LEU A 92 -5.29 2.39 -3.14
N ARG A 93 -5.71 3.62 -3.45
CA ARG A 93 -4.94 4.85 -3.28
C ARG A 93 -5.32 5.58 -1.99
N ALA A 94 -6.22 5.08 -1.16
CA ALA A 94 -6.63 5.75 0.08
C ALA A 94 -5.43 5.94 1.04
N PRO A 95 -5.39 7.04 1.82
CA PRO A 95 -4.47 7.17 2.95
C PRO A 95 -4.52 5.99 3.92
N ARG A 96 -3.39 5.33 4.15
CA ARG A 96 -3.29 4.26 5.16
C ARG A 96 -3.35 4.75 6.60
N HIS A 97 -2.80 5.95 6.86
CA HIS A 97 -2.72 6.50 8.20
C HIS A 97 -3.64 7.71 8.33
N ALA A 98 -4.41 7.73 9.41
CA ALA A 98 -5.32 8.83 9.74
C ALA A 98 -4.60 10.08 10.26
N SER A 99 -3.34 9.97 10.70
CA SER A 99 -2.57 11.10 11.25
C SER A 99 -1.06 10.92 11.13
N VAL A 100 -0.32 12.02 11.22
CA VAL A 100 1.15 12.01 11.29
C VAL A 100 1.64 11.17 12.47
N LYS A 101 0.96 11.23 13.62
CA LYS A 101 1.29 10.42 14.80
C LYS A 101 1.12 8.91 14.53
N ALA A 102 0.10 8.51 13.79
CA ALA A 102 -0.08 7.11 13.40
C ALA A 102 1.03 6.63 12.45
N LEU A 103 1.42 7.47 11.48
CA LEU A 103 2.56 7.19 10.61
C LEU A 103 3.87 7.10 11.39
N ALA A 104 4.15 8.05 12.29
CA ALA A 104 5.37 8.05 13.10
C ALA A 104 5.54 6.76 13.93
N ARG A 105 4.46 6.28 14.56
CA ARG A 105 4.49 5.00 15.29
C ARG A 105 4.80 3.80 14.39
N GLU A 106 4.29 3.78 13.17
CA GLU A 106 4.63 2.72 12.21
C GLU A 106 6.12 2.77 11.84
N LEU A 107 6.65 3.96 11.59
CA LEU A 107 8.06 4.17 11.23
C LEU A 107 9.01 3.77 12.38
N GLU A 108 8.67 4.13 13.62
CA GLU A 108 9.42 3.69 14.81
C GLU A 108 9.41 2.17 14.94
N ALA A 109 8.25 1.53 14.76
CA ALA A 109 8.13 0.08 14.81
C ALA A 109 8.92 -0.62 13.69
N GLU A 110 8.94 -0.05 12.49
CA GLU A 110 9.78 -0.55 11.38
C GLU A 110 11.26 -0.45 11.69
N GLN A 111 11.71 0.69 12.20
CA GLN A 111 13.11 0.89 12.55
C GLN A 111 13.56 -0.10 13.63
N ALA A 112 12.73 -0.32 14.65
CA ALA A 112 13.00 -1.32 15.69
C ALA A 112 13.02 -2.75 15.11
N THR A 113 12.11 -3.07 14.19
CA THR A 113 12.08 -4.38 13.53
C THR A 113 13.35 -4.61 12.70
N ALA A 114 13.78 -3.61 11.93
CA ALA A 114 14.99 -3.67 11.12
C ALA A 114 16.27 -3.84 11.95
N GLN A 115 16.35 -3.18 13.11
CA GLN A 115 17.48 -3.30 14.02
C GLN A 115 17.59 -4.70 14.66
N ASN A 116 16.46 -5.30 14.99
CA ASN A 116 16.43 -6.59 15.69
C ASN A 116 16.49 -7.81 14.75
N HIS A 117 16.17 -7.64 13.47
CA HIS A 117 16.06 -8.73 12.51
C HIS A 117 16.85 -8.43 11.22
N PRO A 118 18.12 -8.86 11.14
CA PRO A 118 18.92 -8.74 9.93
C PRO A 118 18.20 -9.40 8.74
N GLY A 119 18.09 -8.69 7.62
CA GLY A 119 17.44 -9.19 6.40
C GLY A 119 16.03 -8.64 6.14
N VAL A 120 15.36 -8.02 7.11
CA VAL A 120 14.02 -7.43 6.89
C VAL A 120 14.06 -6.00 6.32
N GLU A 121 15.17 -5.29 6.51
CA GLU A 121 15.29 -3.87 6.14
C GLU A 121 15.05 -3.65 4.64
N GLN A 122 15.54 -4.56 3.79
CA GLN A 122 15.37 -4.44 2.35
C GLN A 122 13.89 -4.46 1.94
N ALA A 123 13.09 -5.34 2.54
CA ALA A 123 11.66 -5.43 2.28
C ALA A 123 10.93 -4.18 2.78
N LEU A 124 11.24 -3.72 3.99
CA LEU A 124 10.66 -2.49 4.56
C LEU A 124 10.99 -1.26 3.70
N ARG A 125 12.25 -1.14 3.26
CA ARG A 125 12.69 -0.07 2.36
C ARG A 125 11.95 -0.11 1.04
N ASP A 126 11.90 -1.27 0.40
CA ASP A 126 11.27 -1.44 -0.91
C ASP A 126 9.76 -1.12 -0.86
N GLY A 127 9.06 -1.52 0.23
CA GLY A 127 7.68 -1.12 0.48
C GLY A 127 7.51 0.38 0.74
N ARG A 128 8.43 1.00 1.50
CA ARG A 128 8.38 2.43 1.80
C ARG A 128 8.62 3.30 0.56
N CYS A 129 9.48 2.88 -0.37
CA CYS A 129 9.64 3.53 -1.67
C CYS A 129 8.32 3.56 -2.46
N ALA A 130 7.55 2.47 -2.45
CA ALA A 130 6.25 2.41 -3.12
C ALA A 130 5.22 3.36 -2.49
N GLU A 131 5.17 3.45 -1.17
CA GLU A 131 4.29 4.39 -0.45
C GLU A 131 4.66 5.86 -0.73
N VAL A 132 5.96 6.19 -0.74
CA VAL A 132 6.42 7.53 -1.09
C VAL A 132 6.02 7.90 -2.52
N ALA A 133 6.19 6.98 -3.47
CA ALA A 133 5.74 7.16 -4.84
C ALA A 133 4.21 7.30 -4.96
N LEU A 134 3.44 6.53 -4.18
CA LEU A 134 1.98 6.63 -4.12
C LEU A 134 1.55 8.01 -3.61
N HIS A 135 2.12 8.48 -2.50
CA HIS A 135 1.84 9.82 -1.99
C HIS A 135 2.15 10.90 -3.04
N TRP A 136 3.32 10.83 -3.66
CA TRP A 136 3.74 11.77 -4.71
C TRP A 136 2.75 11.83 -5.88
N ALA A 137 2.34 10.67 -6.38
CA ALA A 137 1.47 10.57 -7.54
C ALA A 137 0.00 10.91 -7.23
N HIS A 138 -0.50 10.52 -6.06
CA HIS A 138 -1.94 10.54 -5.78
C HIS A 138 -2.37 11.57 -4.74
N HIS A 139 -1.53 11.92 -3.77
CA HIS A 139 -1.96 12.75 -2.63
C HIS A 139 -1.37 14.15 -2.60
N VAL A 140 -0.28 14.37 -3.34
CA VAL A 140 0.37 15.68 -3.41
C VAL A 140 -0.18 16.46 -4.60
N SER A 141 -0.41 17.76 -4.44
CA SER A 141 -0.84 18.64 -5.53
C SER A 141 0.32 19.02 -6.45
N GLU A 142 0.02 19.44 -7.68
CA GLU A 142 1.01 19.88 -8.65
C GLU A 142 1.89 21.03 -8.14
N GLU A 143 1.28 22.04 -7.52
CA GLU A 143 2.01 23.15 -6.91
C GLU A 143 2.93 22.68 -5.78
N THR A 144 2.49 21.72 -4.97
CA THR A 144 3.34 21.16 -3.92
C THR A 144 4.50 20.37 -4.52
N ARG A 145 4.27 19.55 -5.57
CA ARG A 145 5.34 18.83 -6.27
C ARG A 145 6.42 19.77 -6.82
N ALA A 146 6.03 20.94 -7.32
CA ALA A 146 6.95 21.95 -7.84
C ALA A 146 7.94 22.48 -6.76
N LYS A 147 7.67 22.28 -5.46
CA LYS A 147 8.56 22.66 -4.36
C LYS A 147 9.68 21.64 -4.09
N PHE A 148 9.68 20.49 -4.78
CA PHE A 148 10.62 19.38 -4.59
C PHE A 148 11.68 19.29 -5.70
N VAL A 149 11.99 20.39 -6.39
CA VAL A 149 12.96 20.42 -7.51
C VAL A 149 14.33 19.87 -7.14
N ASP A 150 14.81 20.15 -5.93
CA ASP A 150 16.13 19.72 -5.46
C ASP A 150 16.06 18.50 -4.52
N THR A 151 14.89 17.86 -4.42
CA THR A 151 14.71 16.70 -3.52
C THR A 151 14.79 15.39 -4.29
N ARG A 152 15.68 14.51 -3.84
CA ARG A 152 15.74 13.12 -4.32
C ARG A 152 14.50 12.38 -3.86
N LEU A 153 13.78 11.78 -4.80
CA LEU A 153 12.59 10.99 -4.52
C LEU A 153 12.78 9.55 -5.02
N PRO A 154 12.36 8.54 -4.25
CA PRO A 154 12.56 7.15 -4.59
C PRO A 154 11.65 6.71 -5.73
N LEU A 155 12.23 5.98 -6.67
CA LEU A 155 11.53 5.11 -7.58
C LEU A 155 11.10 3.83 -6.84
N LEU A 156 10.17 3.07 -7.44
CA LEU A 156 9.82 1.74 -6.92
C LEU A 156 11.04 0.82 -7.05
N ALA A 157 11.28 0.01 -6.01
CA ALA A 157 12.30 -1.04 -6.05
C ALA A 157 11.98 -2.10 -7.12
N PRO A 158 12.96 -2.81 -7.67
CA PRO A 158 12.73 -3.91 -8.61
C PRO A 158 12.19 -5.19 -7.95
N ARG A 159 11.88 -5.15 -6.65
CA ARG A 159 11.38 -6.27 -5.83
C ARG A 159 10.13 -5.84 -5.08
N GLY A 160 9.28 -6.80 -4.75
CA GLY A 160 8.07 -6.63 -3.95
C GLY A 160 7.75 -7.90 -3.16
N SER A 161 6.46 -8.14 -2.89
CA SER A 161 6.04 -9.29 -2.06
C SER A 161 6.44 -10.64 -2.63
N ALA A 162 6.50 -10.81 -3.95
CA ALA A 162 6.88 -12.09 -4.57
C ALA A 162 8.36 -12.42 -4.33
N GLU A 163 9.23 -11.41 -4.37
CA GLU A 163 10.66 -11.54 -4.23
C GLU A 163 11.09 -11.61 -2.76
N HIS A 164 10.43 -10.87 -1.86
CA HIS A 164 10.76 -10.83 -0.42
C HIS A 164 10.02 -11.88 0.41
N GLY A 165 8.77 -12.19 0.02
CA GLY A 165 7.83 -12.99 0.82
C GLY A 165 8.37 -14.36 1.23
N PRO A 166 8.88 -15.20 0.31
CA PRO A 166 9.32 -16.56 0.65
C PRO A 166 10.38 -16.59 1.76
N GLN A 167 11.40 -15.73 1.68
CA GLN A 167 12.47 -15.68 2.66
C GLN A 167 11.98 -15.14 4.01
N LEU A 168 11.19 -14.06 4.00
CA LEU A 168 10.62 -13.49 5.22
C LEU A 168 9.69 -14.47 5.94
N ILE A 169 8.86 -15.22 5.21
CA ILE A 169 8.00 -16.26 5.77
C ILE A 169 8.83 -17.37 6.41
N HIS A 170 9.86 -17.84 5.70
CA HIS A 170 10.75 -18.87 6.22
C HIS A 170 11.45 -18.43 7.53
N GLN A 171 11.75 -17.14 7.66
CA GLN A 171 12.35 -16.53 8.84
C GLN A 171 11.32 -16.11 9.92
N GLY A 172 10.03 -16.37 9.73
CA GLY A 172 8.98 -16.05 10.68
C GLY A 172 8.53 -14.59 10.71
N HIS A 173 8.92 -13.78 9.72
CA HIS A 173 8.61 -12.35 9.62
C HIS A 173 7.28 -12.07 8.91
N PHE A 174 6.20 -12.76 9.32
CA PHE A 174 4.87 -12.65 8.71
C PHE A 174 4.32 -11.21 8.74
N ASP A 175 4.55 -10.48 9.82
CA ASP A 175 4.10 -9.09 9.95
C ASP A 175 4.80 -8.16 8.94
N VAL A 176 6.06 -8.43 8.60
CA VAL A 176 6.80 -7.69 7.57
C VAL A 176 6.21 -7.96 6.20
N VAL A 177 5.85 -9.21 5.88
CA VAL A 177 5.20 -9.56 4.60
C VAL A 177 3.82 -8.92 4.47
N LYS A 178 3.02 -8.95 5.53
CA LYS A 178 1.72 -8.27 5.58
C LYS A 178 1.88 -6.77 5.37
N ARG A 179 2.89 -6.17 6.02
CA ARG A 179 3.18 -4.74 5.85
C ARG A 179 3.60 -4.42 4.42
N LEU A 180 4.59 -5.13 3.88
CA LEU A 180 5.05 -4.96 2.51
C LEU A 180 3.89 -5.02 1.51
N THR A 181 3.03 -6.04 1.63
CA THR A 181 1.87 -6.21 0.76
C THR A 181 0.91 -5.03 0.84
N SER A 182 0.66 -4.52 2.05
CA SER A 182 -0.18 -3.32 2.23
C SER A 182 0.47 -2.01 1.75
N GLN A 183 1.78 -1.97 1.50
CA GLN A 183 2.50 -0.80 0.95
C GLN A 183 2.62 -0.86 -0.58
N LEU A 184 2.36 -2.03 -1.17
CA LEU A 184 2.44 -2.29 -2.61
C LEU A 184 1.07 -2.27 -3.29
N THR A 185 0.10 -1.51 -2.77
CA THR A 185 -1.24 -1.40 -3.38
C THR A 185 -1.20 -0.83 -4.79
N CYS A 186 -0.15 -0.08 -5.15
CA CYS A 186 0.10 0.36 -6.51
C CYS A 186 0.21 -0.82 -7.50
N LEU A 187 0.75 -1.97 -7.08
CA LEU A 187 0.87 -3.14 -7.96
C LEU A 187 -0.51 -3.73 -8.25
N THR A 188 -1.34 -3.89 -7.22
CA THR A 188 -2.72 -4.39 -7.37
C THR A 188 -3.59 -3.40 -8.15
N GLY A 189 -3.46 -2.10 -7.89
CA GLY A 189 -4.25 -1.07 -8.57
C GLY A 189 -3.88 -0.89 -10.05
N HIS A 190 -2.65 -1.25 -10.42
CA HIS A 190 -2.14 -1.14 -11.79
C HIS A 190 -2.10 -2.49 -12.54
N ASP A 191 -2.38 -3.62 -11.88
CA ASP A 191 -2.74 -4.91 -12.49
C ASP A 191 -4.23 -4.94 -12.84
N ALA A 192 -4.72 -3.86 -13.45
CA ALA A 192 -6.12 -3.76 -13.87
C ALA A 192 -6.32 -4.49 -15.20
N LYS A 193 -6.47 -5.81 -15.14
CA LYS A 193 -7.00 -6.60 -16.26
C LYS A 193 -8.48 -6.24 -16.39
N ALA A 194 -8.85 -5.65 -17.53
CA ALA A 194 -10.27 -5.56 -17.88
C ALA A 194 -10.77 -6.99 -18.05
N VAL A 195 -11.51 -7.50 -17.06
CA VAL A 195 -12.27 -8.72 -17.26
C VAL A 195 -13.35 -8.35 -18.26
N ALA A 196 -13.36 -9.02 -19.42
CA ALA A 196 -14.45 -8.85 -20.37
C ALA A 196 -15.76 -9.07 -19.60
N PRO A 197 -16.79 -8.21 -19.74
CA PRO A 197 -18.09 -8.52 -19.21
C PRO A 197 -18.47 -9.89 -19.79
N GLY A 198 -18.54 -10.91 -18.93
CA GLY A 198 -19.02 -12.23 -19.36
C GLY A 198 -20.48 -12.10 -19.79
N ASN A 199 -20.95 -13.04 -20.61
CA ASN A 199 -22.38 -13.21 -20.89
C ASN A 199 -23.09 -13.75 -19.64
N TRP A 200 -23.11 -12.97 -18.56
CA TRP A 200 -23.74 -13.33 -17.31
C TRP A 200 -25.22 -12.96 -17.38
N THR A 201 -26.08 -13.91 -17.75
CA THR A 201 -27.53 -13.75 -17.74
C THR A 201 -28.12 -14.26 -16.42
N GLY A 202 -28.86 -13.43 -15.68
CA GLY A 202 -29.64 -13.82 -14.50
C GLY A 202 -29.12 -13.29 -13.16
N PHE A 203 -29.98 -13.33 -12.12
CA PHE A 203 -29.67 -12.88 -10.76
C PHE A 203 -29.77 -14.03 -9.74
N PRO A 204 -28.81 -14.16 -8.80
CA PRO A 204 -27.52 -13.50 -8.78
C PRO A 204 -26.54 -14.16 -9.76
N ALA A 205 -25.88 -13.35 -10.59
CA ALA A 205 -24.83 -13.81 -11.50
C ALA A 205 -23.53 -14.11 -10.72
N TRP A 206 -23.53 -15.22 -9.97
CA TRP A 206 -22.29 -15.81 -9.45
C TRP A 206 -21.67 -16.71 -10.52
N PRO A 207 -20.34 -16.74 -10.66
CA PRO A 207 -19.71 -17.77 -11.49
C PRO A 207 -20.06 -19.15 -10.92
N PHE A 208 -20.42 -20.09 -11.79
CA PHE A 208 -20.74 -21.47 -11.41
C PHE A 208 -19.54 -22.16 -10.72
N GLU A 209 -18.32 -21.73 -11.07
CA GLU A 209 -17.07 -22.18 -10.46
C GLU A 209 -16.16 -20.98 -10.18
N ALA A 210 -15.66 -20.87 -8.95
CA ALA A 210 -14.59 -19.96 -8.59
C ALA A 210 -13.36 -20.78 -8.21
N VAL A 211 -12.30 -20.66 -9.02
CA VAL A 211 -10.99 -21.23 -8.67
C VAL A 211 -10.19 -20.15 -7.95
N TYR A 212 -10.00 -20.32 -6.65
CA TYR A 212 -9.08 -19.52 -5.86
C TYR A 212 -7.88 -20.36 -5.47
N ASN A 213 -6.68 -19.81 -5.67
CA ASN A 213 -5.46 -20.39 -5.13
C ASN A 213 -5.13 -19.61 -3.85
N ALA A 214 -5.42 -20.20 -2.69
CA ALA A 214 -5.23 -19.56 -1.39
C ALA A 214 -4.31 -20.41 -0.52
N THR A 215 -3.24 -19.80 -0.02
CA THR A 215 -2.38 -20.39 1.02
C THR A 215 -2.90 -19.91 2.37
N GLY A 216 -3.47 -20.81 3.17
CA GLY A 216 -4.01 -20.49 4.49
C GLY A 216 -3.26 -21.19 5.62
N TYR A 217 -3.12 -20.51 6.75
CA TYR A 217 -2.62 -21.08 8.01
C TYR A 217 -3.65 -20.77 9.12
N GLY A 218 -4.38 -21.81 9.57
CA GLY A 218 -5.43 -21.74 10.61
C GLY A 218 -6.85 -22.06 10.10
N PRO A 219 -7.85 -22.24 11.00
CA PRO A 219 -9.24 -22.48 10.60
C PRO A 219 -9.77 -21.27 9.82
N TYR A 220 -10.15 -21.50 8.57
CA TYR A 220 -10.64 -20.48 7.65
C TYR A 220 -12.00 -19.91 8.11
N PRO A 221 -12.17 -18.58 8.20
CA PRO A 221 -13.37 -17.97 8.77
C PRO A 221 -14.62 -18.02 7.88
N PHE A 222 -14.52 -18.43 6.60
CA PHE A 222 -15.69 -18.53 5.72
C PHE A 222 -16.39 -19.90 5.75
N TRP A 223 -15.90 -20.87 6.55
CA TRP A 223 -16.54 -22.17 6.76
C TRP A 223 -16.82 -22.50 8.23
N VAL A 224 -16.94 -21.50 9.11
CA VAL A 224 -17.47 -21.70 10.47
C VAL A 224 -18.91 -21.21 10.50
N GLY A 225 -19.84 -22.07 10.08
CA GLY A 225 -21.26 -21.71 10.09
C GLY A 225 -22.21 -22.59 9.28
N GLY A 226 -22.05 -23.91 9.29
CA GLY A 226 -23.11 -24.84 8.86
C GLY A 226 -24.17 -25.06 9.94
N GLY A 227 -24.65 -23.98 10.58
CA GLY A 227 -25.73 -24.03 11.55
C GLY A 227 -27.08 -24.01 10.85
N GLY A 228 -27.49 -25.15 10.28
CA GLY A 228 -28.89 -25.35 9.89
C GLY A 228 -29.80 -25.35 11.13
N PRO A 229 -31.10 -24.99 11.00
CA PRO A 229 -32.02 -25.05 12.13
C PRO A 229 -32.11 -26.48 12.69
N PRO A 230 -32.31 -26.66 14.01
CA PRO A 230 -32.29 -27.96 14.64
C PRO A 230 -33.37 -28.86 14.05
N GLY A 231 -32.94 -29.99 13.47
CA GLY A 231 -33.83 -31.09 13.12
C GLY A 231 -34.44 -31.73 14.38
N PRO A 232 -35.58 -32.41 14.28
CA PRO A 232 -36.25 -33.00 15.43
C PRO A 232 -35.35 -34.03 16.13
N PRO A 233 -35.43 -34.15 17.46
CA PRO A 233 -34.57 -35.06 18.22
C PRO A 233 -34.82 -36.51 17.80
N GLY A 234 -33.73 -37.18 17.40
CA GLY A 234 -33.73 -38.61 17.12
C GLY A 234 -33.94 -39.44 18.40
N PRO A 235 -34.40 -40.70 18.27
CA PRO A 235 -34.71 -41.53 19.42
C PRO A 235 -33.46 -41.88 20.25
N PRO A 236 -33.60 -42.02 21.58
CA PRO A 236 -32.48 -42.35 22.46
C PRO A 236 -31.96 -43.76 22.17
N GLY A 237 -30.63 -43.88 22.05
CA GLY A 237 -29.92 -45.15 21.88
C GLY A 237 -29.87 -45.98 23.18
N PRO A 238 -29.62 -47.30 23.07
CA PRO A 238 -29.65 -48.20 24.22
C PRO A 238 -28.48 -47.98 25.19
N PRO A 239 -28.67 -48.24 26.50
CA PRO A 239 -27.61 -48.11 27.50
C PRO A 239 -26.54 -49.19 27.34
N GLY A 240 -25.26 -48.79 27.45
CA GLY A 240 -24.11 -49.70 27.41
C GLY A 240 -23.91 -50.48 28.70
N PRO A 241 -23.15 -51.60 28.66
CA PRO A 241 -22.99 -52.51 29.79
C PRO A 241 -22.01 -51.98 30.86
N PRO A 242 -22.22 -52.34 32.14
CA PRO A 242 -21.31 -51.98 33.23
C PRO A 242 -20.00 -52.78 33.17
N GLY A 243 -18.90 -52.13 33.55
CA GLY A 243 -17.54 -52.69 33.60
C GLY A 243 -17.23 -53.46 34.88
#